data_AF-A0A1C4SYL2-F1
#
_entry.id   AF-A0A1C4SYL2-F1
#
_cell.length_a   1.000
_cell.length_b   1.000
_cell.length_c   1.000
_cell.angle_alpha   90.00
_cell.angle_beta   90.00
_cell.angle_gamma   90.00
#
_symmetry.space_group_name_H-M   'P 1'
#
loop_
_entity.id
_entity.type
_entity.pdbx_description
1 polymer ?
#
loop_
_entity_poly.entity_id
_entity_poly.type
_entity_poly.pdbx_seq_one_letter_code
_entity_poly.pdbx_strand_id
1 'polypeptide(L)'
;MKGRNKYASPFSKATGENTPTQTGAKIVDGEVYVNNGFWDTYRTTWPAYSFFSPKKAGELVDGFVQHYKDGGWTSRWSSPGYADLMTGTSSDVAFADAYVKGVKFDAEAAYDAALKNATVAPPSSGVGRKGLETSVFTGYADTATHEGLSWSLEGYVNDYGIARMGQELYRKTKKARYKEESEYFMNRAQKYVKLFDDKAGFFQGKKPNGDWRLPSDQYDPRVWGYDYTETNGWGYAFTAPQDSRGLANLYGGRAGLGKKLDTYFSTPETAGPEFTGSYGGVIHEMTEARDVRMGQYGHSNQVAHHATYMYNAASQPYKTQEKVREVLGRLYVGSEIGQGIHGDEDNGEQSAWFLFSSLGFYPLVMGSGEYAIGSPLFKKVTVRMDNGRKLVVKAPENSDKNIYVQGVKVNGKKWTSTALPHDVLARGGTLEFDMGPKPSAWGTGKDAAPVSVQKDDKVPTPKADALKGDGALFDDTSATSATVESVELPVSSATKGVQYTLTSAAADKAPKGWTLQGSTDGKEWKDVDRRSGQSFAWDKQTRVFSVAKPGSYTKYRLVLTGSATLAEVELLS
;
A
#
# COMPACT_ATOMS: atom_id res chain seq x y z
N MET A 1 -9.91 -42.47 -4.96
CA MET A 1 -8.99 -41.31 -5.00
C MET A 1 -9.78 -40.12 -5.54
N LYS A 2 -10.04 -39.08 -4.75
CA LYS A 2 -10.65 -37.85 -5.29
C LYS A 2 -9.66 -37.27 -6.31
N GLY A 3 -10.09 -37.08 -7.56
CA GLY A 3 -9.23 -36.49 -8.59
C GLY A 3 -8.72 -35.13 -8.12
N ARG A 4 -7.44 -34.83 -8.38
CA ARG A 4 -6.91 -33.48 -8.16
C ARG A 4 -7.57 -32.53 -9.16
N ASN A 5 -8.02 -31.37 -8.70
CA ASN A 5 -8.51 -30.31 -9.58
C ASN A 5 -7.39 -29.90 -10.54
N LYS A 6 -7.78 -29.51 -11.75
CA LYS A 6 -6.88 -29.07 -12.81
C LYS A 6 -7.47 -27.86 -13.52
N TYR A 7 -6.62 -27.01 -14.07
CA TYR A 7 -7.05 -25.88 -14.88
C TYR A 7 -6.06 -25.62 -16.03
N ALA A 8 -6.55 -24.91 -17.04
CA ALA A 8 -5.74 -24.38 -18.14
C ALA A 8 -5.06 -23.10 -17.65
N SER A 9 -3.76 -23.14 -17.38
CA SER A 9 -3.03 -22.04 -16.74
C SER A 9 -2.72 -20.93 -17.76
N PRO A 10 -3.26 -19.70 -17.58
CA PRO A 10 -2.88 -18.56 -18.41
C PRO A 10 -1.54 -17.95 -17.98
N PHE A 11 -0.93 -18.45 -16.90
CA PHE A 11 0.32 -17.93 -16.32
C PHE A 11 1.53 -18.77 -16.70
N SER A 12 1.32 -20.06 -16.96
CA SER A 12 2.34 -20.96 -17.48
C SER A 12 2.61 -20.69 -18.96
N LYS A 13 3.83 -20.97 -19.41
CA LYS A 13 4.14 -21.01 -20.84
C LYS A 13 3.19 -21.98 -21.56
N ALA A 14 2.52 -21.49 -22.60
CA ALA A 14 1.61 -22.29 -23.42
C ALA A 14 2.31 -23.50 -24.05
N THR A 15 1.58 -24.59 -24.20
CA THR A 15 2.05 -25.85 -24.82
C THR A 15 1.64 -25.96 -26.29
N GLY A 16 0.78 -25.07 -26.78
CA GLY A 16 0.35 -24.98 -28.17
C GLY A 16 -0.41 -23.68 -28.44
N GLU A 17 -0.94 -23.53 -29.64
CA GLU A 17 -1.81 -22.42 -30.02
C GLU A 17 -3.26 -22.67 -29.57
N ASN A 18 -4.00 -21.60 -29.30
CA ASN A 18 -5.43 -21.70 -29.06
C ASN A 18 -6.16 -21.91 -30.40
N THR A 19 -7.14 -22.80 -30.42
CA THR A 19 -8.13 -22.92 -31.50
C THR A 19 -9.51 -22.55 -30.96
N PRO A 20 -10.54 -22.39 -31.81
CA PRO A 20 -11.90 -22.12 -31.33
C PRO A 20 -12.47 -23.16 -30.35
N THR A 21 -11.90 -24.38 -30.30
CA THR A 21 -12.42 -25.48 -29.48
C THR A 21 -11.39 -26.07 -28.52
N GLN A 22 -10.12 -25.65 -28.57
CA GLN A 22 -9.05 -26.19 -27.74
C GLN A 22 -8.14 -25.08 -27.22
N THR A 23 -7.80 -25.16 -25.94
CA THR A 23 -6.82 -24.27 -25.33
C THR A 23 -5.41 -24.75 -25.63
N GLY A 24 -4.54 -23.82 -26.01
CA GLY A 24 -3.09 -24.03 -26.09
C GLY A 24 -2.39 -23.87 -24.73
N ALA A 25 -3.13 -23.46 -23.70
CA ALA A 25 -2.58 -23.29 -22.36
C ALA A 25 -2.19 -24.62 -21.74
N LYS A 26 -1.15 -24.59 -20.90
CA LYS A 26 -0.69 -25.76 -20.16
C LYS A 26 -1.74 -26.14 -19.12
N ILE A 27 -2.16 -27.41 -19.12
CA ILE A 27 -3.01 -27.95 -18.04
C ILE A 27 -2.13 -28.29 -16.83
N VAL A 28 -2.46 -27.73 -15.67
CA VAL A 28 -1.71 -27.95 -14.41
C VAL A 28 -2.65 -28.42 -13.30
N ASP A 29 -2.08 -29.08 -12.28
CA ASP A 29 -2.78 -29.48 -11.06
C ASP A 29 -3.02 -28.26 -10.15
N GLY A 30 -4.19 -28.14 -9.55
CA GLY A 30 -4.51 -27.11 -8.56
C GLY A 30 -5.86 -26.42 -8.79
N GLU A 31 -6.06 -25.34 -8.06
CA GLU A 31 -7.17 -24.40 -8.23
C GLU A 31 -6.62 -22.99 -8.42
N VAL A 32 -7.34 -22.17 -9.16
CA VAL A 32 -6.97 -20.79 -9.43
C VAL A 32 -8.20 -19.89 -9.37
N TYR A 33 -8.00 -18.66 -8.93
CA TYR A 33 -8.99 -17.58 -9.04
C TYR A 33 -8.46 -16.52 -9.99
N VAL A 34 -9.34 -15.88 -10.73
CA VAL A 34 -9.03 -14.89 -11.77
C VAL A 34 -10.09 -13.78 -11.75
N ASN A 35 -9.98 -12.79 -12.63
CA ASN A 35 -10.95 -11.70 -12.79
C ASN A 35 -11.04 -10.80 -11.56
N ASN A 36 -9.91 -10.19 -11.20
CA ASN A 36 -9.81 -9.24 -10.10
C ASN A 36 -8.77 -8.16 -10.42
N GLY A 37 -9.15 -6.89 -10.21
CA GLY A 37 -8.24 -5.75 -10.11
C GLY A 37 -7.87 -5.52 -8.65
N PHE A 38 -6.60 -5.77 -8.30
CA PHE A 38 -6.16 -5.52 -6.92
C PHE A 38 -6.08 -4.04 -6.62
N TRP A 39 -5.84 -3.18 -7.62
CA TRP A 39 -5.85 -1.74 -7.42
C TRP A 39 -7.18 -1.31 -6.83
N ASP A 40 -8.34 -1.81 -7.30
CA ASP A 40 -9.63 -1.51 -6.67
C ASP A 40 -9.75 -2.22 -5.32
N THR A 41 -9.71 -3.54 -5.39
CA THR A 41 -10.32 -4.39 -4.38
C THR A 41 -9.54 -4.47 -3.07
N TYR A 42 -8.27 -4.05 -3.02
CA TYR A 42 -7.52 -4.07 -1.76
C TYR A 42 -8.13 -3.15 -0.70
N ARG A 43 -8.79 -2.07 -1.12
CA ARG A 43 -9.33 -1.04 -0.22
C ARG A 43 -10.43 -1.59 0.67
N THR A 44 -11.35 -2.38 0.12
CA THR A 44 -12.57 -2.79 0.84
C THR A 44 -12.96 -4.26 0.63
N THR A 45 -12.87 -4.78 -0.59
CA THR A 45 -13.29 -6.15 -0.92
C THR A 45 -12.43 -7.21 -0.23
N TRP A 46 -11.10 -7.12 -0.28
CA TRP A 46 -10.22 -8.06 0.40
C TRP A 46 -10.32 -8.00 1.94
N PRO A 47 -10.46 -6.82 2.56
CA PRO A 47 -10.89 -6.70 3.96
C PRO A 47 -12.23 -7.35 4.26
N ALA A 48 -13.20 -7.24 3.34
CA ALA A 48 -14.53 -7.82 3.48
C ALA A 48 -14.44 -9.36 3.46
N TYR A 49 -13.69 -9.93 2.52
CA TYR A 49 -13.41 -11.37 2.53
C TYR A 49 -12.75 -11.80 3.84
N SER A 50 -11.72 -11.09 4.29
CA SER A 50 -11.00 -11.42 5.52
C SER A 50 -11.87 -11.31 6.79
N PHE A 51 -12.91 -10.47 6.78
CA PHE A 51 -13.78 -10.25 7.93
C PHE A 51 -15.05 -11.12 7.92
N PHE A 52 -15.81 -11.09 6.83
CA PHE A 52 -17.08 -11.80 6.72
C PHE A 52 -16.89 -13.28 6.43
N SER A 53 -15.90 -13.60 5.59
CA SER A 53 -15.68 -14.95 5.06
C SER A 53 -14.21 -15.39 5.17
N PRO A 54 -13.60 -15.37 6.37
CA PRO A 54 -12.17 -15.64 6.54
C PRO A 54 -11.73 -17.03 6.06
N LYS A 55 -12.60 -18.06 6.03
CA LYS A 55 -12.21 -19.35 5.44
C LYS A 55 -12.09 -19.21 3.93
N LYS A 56 -13.10 -18.62 3.30
CA LYS A 56 -13.10 -18.41 1.83
C LYS A 56 -11.97 -17.49 1.40
N ALA A 57 -11.66 -16.46 2.19
CA ALA A 57 -10.55 -15.55 1.93
C ALA A 57 -9.23 -16.31 1.77
N GLY A 58 -8.95 -17.30 2.62
CA GLY A 58 -7.74 -18.12 2.51
C GLY A 58 -7.65 -18.89 1.19
N GLU A 59 -8.74 -19.53 0.78
CA GLU A 59 -8.84 -20.22 -0.51
C GLU A 59 -8.62 -19.27 -1.70
N LEU A 60 -9.20 -18.07 -1.64
CA LEU A 60 -9.05 -17.06 -2.68
C LEU A 60 -7.59 -16.59 -2.79
N VAL A 61 -6.94 -16.29 -1.65
CA VAL A 61 -5.53 -15.91 -1.61
C VAL A 61 -4.67 -17.02 -2.22
N ASP A 62 -4.86 -18.28 -1.81
CA ASP A 62 -4.07 -19.40 -2.33
C ASP A 62 -4.20 -19.55 -3.86
N GLY A 63 -5.37 -19.30 -4.44
CA GLY A 63 -5.54 -19.34 -5.90
C GLY A 63 -4.85 -18.18 -6.65
N PHE A 64 -4.70 -17.00 -6.04
CA PHE A 64 -3.86 -15.92 -6.62
C PHE A 64 -2.37 -16.13 -6.37
N VAL A 65 -1.99 -16.76 -5.25
CA VAL A 65 -0.62 -17.22 -5.00
C VAL A 65 -0.22 -18.30 -6.02
N GLN A 66 -1.19 -19.06 -6.53
CA GLN A 66 -0.94 -20.01 -7.61
C GLN A 66 -0.48 -19.33 -8.91
N HIS A 67 -0.86 -18.07 -9.18
CA HIS A 67 -0.32 -17.29 -10.31
C HIS A 67 1.20 -17.17 -10.19
N TYR A 68 1.67 -16.86 -8.99
CA TYR A 68 3.09 -16.76 -8.68
C TYR A 68 3.80 -18.10 -8.81
N LYS A 69 3.18 -19.19 -8.35
CA LYS A 69 3.75 -20.55 -8.47
C LYS A 69 3.87 -21.00 -9.92
N ASP A 70 2.92 -20.63 -10.77
CA ASP A 70 2.88 -21.03 -12.19
C ASP A 70 3.75 -20.14 -13.09
N GLY A 71 3.63 -18.83 -12.93
CA GLY A 71 4.20 -17.83 -13.84
C GLY A 71 5.23 -16.90 -13.21
N GLY A 72 5.55 -17.09 -11.92
CA GLY A 72 6.56 -16.34 -11.20
C GLY A 72 6.13 -14.96 -10.72
N TRP A 73 4.88 -14.55 -10.92
CA TRP A 73 4.31 -13.27 -10.47
C TRP A 73 2.85 -13.43 -10.06
N THR A 74 2.39 -12.66 -9.07
CA THR A 74 0.95 -12.51 -8.83
C THR A 74 0.41 -11.42 -9.73
N SER A 75 -0.75 -11.67 -10.36
CA SER A 75 -1.40 -10.66 -11.21
C SER A 75 -1.71 -9.39 -10.43
N ARG A 76 -1.42 -8.22 -11.02
CA ARG A 76 -1.96 -6.93 -10.54
C ARG A 76 -3.42 -6.79 -10.91
N TRP A 77 -3.70 -7.10 -12.17
CA TRP A 77 -5.03 -7.29 -12.73
C TRP A 77 -5.05 -8.63 -13.45
N SER A 78 -6.08 -9.43 -13.19
CA SER A 78 -6.26 -10.74 -13.82
C SER A 78 -7.51 -10.71 -14.69
N SER A 79 -7.41 -11.06 -15.98
CA SER A 79 -8.58 -11.24 -16.87
C SER A 79 -8.31 -12.13 -18.10
N PRO A 80 -8.23 -13.47 -17.96
CA PRO A 80 -7.97 -14.21 -16.73
C PRO A 80 -6.45 -14.29 -16.43
N GLY A 81 -5.59 -14.07 -17.42
CA GLY A 81 -4.14 -13.97 -17.26
C GLY A 81 -3.70 -12.58 -16.77
N TYR A 82 -2.40 -12.30 -16.83
CA TYR A 82 -1.87 -10.96 -16.52
C TYR A 82 -2.43 -9.92 -17.49
N ALA A 83 -2.93 -8.80 -16.98
CA ALA A 83 -3.35 -7.65 -17.76
C ALA A 83 -2.61 -6.38 -17.29
N ASP A 84 -2.19 -5.55 -18.24
CA ASP A 84 -1.54 -4.28 -17.94
C ASP A 84 -2.56 -3.16 -17.72
N LEU A 85 -3.24 -3.22 -16.57
CA LEU A 85 -4.25 -2.24 -16.16
C LEU A 85 -3.88 -1.65 -14.79
N MET A 86 -4.11 -0.35 -14.64
CA MET A 86 -3.90 0.43 -13.42
C MET A 86 -2.49 0.32 -12.82
N THR A 87 -2.33 0.83 -11.59
CA THR A 87 -1.04 0.94 -10.89
C THR A 87 -0.98 0.12 -9.60
N GLY A 88 0.20 0.01 -9.00
CA GLY A 88 0.42 -0.69 -7.73
C GLY A 88 0.45 -2.22 -7.84
N THR A 89 1.00 -2.86 -6.82
CA THR A 89 0.99 -4.34 -6.65
C THR A 89 0.12 -4.71 -5.46
N SER A 90 -1.13 -4.22 -5.44
CA SER A 90 -1.99 -4.18 -4.25
C SER A 90 -2.44 -5.54 -3.69
N SER A 91 -2.09 -6.63 -4.35
CA SER A 91 -2.12 -7.97 -3.75
C SER A 91 -1.18 -8.08 -2.54
N ASP A 92 -0.05 -7.36 -2.56
CA ASP A 92 0.93 -7.31 -1.47
C ASP A 92 0.27 -6.92 -0.14
N VAL A 93 -0.44 -5.77 -0.11
CA VAL A 93 -1.12 -5.30 1.10
C VAL A 93 -2.39 -6.07 1.41
N ALA A 94 -3.14 -6.53 0.39
CA ALA A 94 -4.35 -7.32 0.59
C ALA A 94 -4.05 -8.65 1.31
N PHE A 95 -3.01 -9.38 0.86
CA PHE A 95 -2.63 -10.65 1.46
C PHE A 95 -1.95 -10.46 2.82
N ALA A 96 -1.14 -9.40 2.97
CA ALA A 96 -0.59 -9.03 4.26
C ALA A 96 -1.67 -8.77 5.30
N ASP A 97 -2.72 -8.02 4.93
CA ASP A 97 -3.86 -7.73 5.80
C ASP A 97 -4.60 -9.00 6.21
N ALA A 98 -4.90 -9.89 5.26
CA ALA A 98 -5.49 -11.20 5.55
C ALA A 98 -4.62 -12.00 6.54
N TYR A 99 -3.30 -12.01 6.35
CA TYR A 99 -2.37 -12.73 7.22
C TYR A 99 -2.31 -12.18 8.65
N VAL A 100 -2.22 -10.86 8.79
CA VAL A 100 -2.21 -10.16 10.08
C VAL A 100 -3.53 -10.38 10.82
N LYS A 101 -4.65 -10.49 10.10
CA LYS A 101 -5.98 -10.83 10.62
C LYS A 101 -6.16 -12.33 10.95
N GLY A 102 -5.16 -13.15 10.62
CA GLY A 102 -5.11 -14.57 11.01
C GLY A 102 -5.77 -15.54 10.03
N VAL A 103 -6.12 -15.07 8.83
CA VAL A 103 -6.58 -15.92 7.71
C VAL A 103 -5.49 -16.96 7.38
N LYS A 104 -5.92 -18.18 7.03
CA LYS A 104 -5.01 -19.31 6.77
C LYS A 104 -4.86 -19.53 5.28
N PHE A 105 -3.62 -19.49 4.80
CA PHE A 105 -3.19 -19.70 3.42
C PHE A 105 -1.67 -19.92 3.41
N ASP A 106 -1.07 -20.14 2.23
CA ASP A 106 0.37 -20.26 2.02
C ASP A 106 1.08 -18.90 2.15
N ALA A 107 1.27 -18.48 3.41
CA ALA A 107 1.82 -17.18 3.74
C ALA A 107 3.27 -16.97 3.32
N GLU A 108 4.09 -18.03 3.26
CA GLU A 108 5.48 -17.89 2.82
C GLU A 108 5.53 -17.62 1.31
N ALA A 109 4.75 -18.35 0.51
CA ALA A 109 4.68 -18.11 -0.94
C ALA A 109 4.07 -16.74 -1.29
N ALA A 110 3.02 -16.32 -0.56
CA ALA A 110 2.46 -14.97 -0.72
C ALA A 110 3.48 -13.88 -0.38
N TYR A 111 4.27 -14.06 0.68
CA TYR A 111 5.32 -13.11 1.05
C TYR A 111 6.45 -13.06 0.02
N ASP A 112 6.90 -14.21 -0.50
CA ASP A 112 7.93 -14.24 -1.53
C ASP A 112 7.43 -13.60 -2.85
N ALA A 113 6.15 -13.75 -3.20
CA ALA A 113 5.54 -13.05 -4.33
C ALA A 113 5.58 -11.52 -4.16
N ALA A 114 5.18 -11.03 -2.98
CA ALA A 114 5.21 -9.60 -2.67
C ALA A 114 6.64 -9.04 -2.58
N LEU A 115 7.58 -9.83 -2.06
CA LEU A 115 8.99 -9.46 -2.04
C LEU A 115 9.52 -9.30 -3.47
N LYS A 116 9.18 -10.21 -4.39
CA LYS A 116 9.59 -10.11 -5.79
C LYS A 116 9.02 -8.85 -6.45
N ASN A 117 7.74 -8.57 -6.25
CA ASN A 117 7.08 -7.32 -6.69
C ASN A 117 7.84 -6.06 -6.28
N ALA A 118 8.42 -6.05 -5.07
CA ALA A 118 9.05 -4.87 -4.50
C ALA A 118 10.58 -4.81 -4.65
N THR A 119 11.22 -5.86 -5.20
CA THR A 119 12.70 -5.97 -5.27
C THR A 119 13.27 -6.41 -6.61
N VAL A 120 12.43 -6.72 -7.60
CA VAL A 120 12.88 -7.19 -8.92
C VAL A 120 12.16 -6.39 -10.01
N ALA A 121 12.92 -5.75 -10.89
CA ALA A 121 12.35 -5.06 -12.04
C ALA A 121 11.53 -6.05 -12.91
N PRO A 122 10.26 -5.74 -13.23
CA PRO A 122 9.43 -6.68 -13.97
C PRO A 122 9.91 -6.84 -15.42
N PRO A 123 9.77 -8.04 -16.01
CA PRO A 123 10.20 -8.30 -17.40
C PRO A 123 9.21 -7.76 -18.44
N SER A 124 8.01 -7.35 -18.04
CA SER A 124 6.97 -6.80 -18.91
C SER A 124 6.03 -5.91 -18.10
N SER A 125 5.21 -5.10 -18.78
CA SER A 125 4.35 -4.13 -18.13
C SER A 125 3.18 -4.74 -17.36
N GLY A 126 2.77 -5.99 -17.67
CA GLY A 126 1.64 -6.67 -17.04
C GLY A 126 1.88 -7.23 -15.63
N VAL A 127 3.11 -7.19 -15.11
CA VAL A 127 3.49 -7.76 -13.80
C VAL A 127 4.42 -6.84 -13.02
N GLY A 128 4.55 -7.06 -11.70
CA GLY A 128 5.46 -6.31 -10.83
C GLY A 128 5.25 -4.79 -10.85
N ARG A 129 6.20 -4.04 -10.31
CA ARG A 129 6.11 -2.56 -10.23
C ARG A 129 6.79 -1.92 -11.43
N LYS A 130 6.04 -1.12 -12.20
CA LYS A 130 6.64 -0.33 -13.29
C LYS A 130 7.63 0.70 -12.71
N GLY A 131 8.72 0.95 -13.43
CA GLY A 131 9.78 1.86 -12.98
C GLY A 131 10.65 1.33 -11.83
N LEU A 132 10.49 0.06 -11.41
CA LEU A 132 11.30 -0.51 -10.32
C LEU A 132 12.78 -0.69 -10.67
N GLU A 133 13.13 -0.60 -11.95
CA GLU A 133 14.53 -0.61 -12.40
C GLU A 133 15.38 0.44 -11.66
N THR A 134 14.81 1.63 -11.41
CA THR A 134 15.47 2.76 -10.73
C THR A 134 14.80 3.14 -9.42
N SER A 135 13.47 3.03 -9.32
CA SER A 135 12.70 3.56 -8.18
C SER A 135 12.96 2.88 -6.84
N VAL A 136 13.52 1.67 -6.83
CA VAL A 136 13.96 1.02 -5.58
C VAL A 136 15.09 1.81 -4.90
N PHE A 137 15.96 2.44 -5.69
CA PHE A 137 17.13 3.21 -5.24
C PHE A 137 16.77 4.69 -5.02
N THR A 138 16.25 5.36 -6.05
CA THR A 138 15.81 6.77 -5.96
C THR A 138 14.69 6.97 -4.95
N GLY A 139 13.89 5.92 -4.71
CA GLY A 139 12.82 5.86 -3.74
C GLY A 139 11.46 6.28 -4.27
N TYR A 140 11.31 6.59 -5.56
CA TYR A 140 10.05 6.86 -6.25
C TYR A 140 10.19 6.55 -7.74
N ALA A 141 9.09 6.22 -8.42
CA ALA A 141 9.04 6.17 -9.88
C ALA A 141 8.89 7.60 -10.43
N ASP A 142 9.84 8.01 -11.27
CA ASP A 142 9.88 9.33 -11.86
C ASP A 142 8.89 9.49 -13.03
N THR A 143 8.82 10.70 -13.61
CA THR A 143 7.89 11.04 -14.68
C THR A 143 8.13 10.33 -16.02
N ALA A 144 9.25 9.61 -16.19
CA ALA A 144 9.45 8.75 -17.37
C ALA A 144 8.60 7.48 -17.28
N THR A 145 8.18 7.10 -16.07
CA THR A 145 7.13 6.10 -15.86
C THR A 145 5.77 6.79 -15.94
N HIS A 146 4.92 6.35 -16.88
CA HIS A 146 3.53 6.81 -16.95
C HIS A 146 2.83 6.58 -15.59
N GLU A 147 2.22 7.63 -15.03
CA GLU A 147 1.59 7.63 -13.70
C GLU A 147 2.56 7.27 -12.55
N GLY A 148 3.83 7.66 -12.67
CA GLY A 148 4.89 7.33 -11.71
C GLY A 148 4.60 7.71 -10.25
N LEU A 149 3.85 8.80 -10.02
CA LEU A 149 3.44 9.17 -8.66
C LEU A 149 2.41 8.19 -8.09
N SER A 150 1.39 7.78 -8.85
CA SER A 150 0.45 6.73 -8.44
C SER A 150 1.20 5.44 -8.10
N TRP A 151 2.11 5.01 -8.97
CA TRP A 151 2.97 3.84 -8.73
C TRP A 151 3.75 3.94 -7.42
N SER A 152 4.24 5.13 -7.10
CA SER A 152 5.01 5.39 -5.88
C SER A 152 4.12 5.36 -4.64
N LEU A 153 3.01 6.11 -4.62
CA LEU A 153 2.12 6.19 -3.46
C LEU A 153 1.46 4.85 -3.14
N GLU A 154 0.98 4.13 -4.14
CA GLU A 154 0.48 2.76 -3.97
C GLU A 154 1.61 1.81 -3.54
N GLY A 155 2.82 2.00 -4.07
CA GLY A 155 4.02 1.26 -3.67
C GLY A 155 4.32 1.38 -2.17
N TYR A 156 4.13 2.56 -1.57
CA TYR A 156 4.38 2.77 -0.13
C TYR A 156 3.33 2.11 0.76
N VAL A 157 2.06 2.08 0.33
CA VAL A 157 1.00 1.31 0.99
C VAL A 157 1.33 -0.19 0.96
N ASN A 158 1.79 -0.67 -0.19
CA ASN A 158 2.21 -2.05 -0.37
C ASN A 158 3.44 -2.42 0.46
N ASP A 159 4.44 -1.53 0.53
CA ASP A 159 5.62 -1.73 1.38
C ASP A 159 5.23 -1.79 2.87
N TYR A 160 4.25 -0.99 3.31
CA TYR A 160 3.71 -1.14 4.67
C TYR A 160 3.11 -2.54 4.89
N GLY A 161 2.29 -3.03 3.95
CA GLY A 161 1.74 -4.38 3.99
C GLY A 161 2.83 -5.46 4.14
N ILE A 162 3.84 -5.42 3.25
CA ILE A 162 4.99 -6.35 3.29
C ILE A 162 5.71 -6.26 4.64
N ALA A 163 5.93 -5.06 5.17
CA ALA A 163 6.56 -4.87 6.47
C ALA A 163 5.77 -5.53 7.60
N ARG A 164 4.44 -5.34 7.63
CA ARG A 164 3.55 -5.91 8.65
C ARG A 164 3.49 -7.44 8.56
N MET A 165 3.40 -7.98 7.35
CA MET A 165 3.42 -9.43 7.12
C MET A 165 4.76 -10.04 7.54
N GLY A 166 5.89 -9.40 7.19
CA GLY A 166 7.23 -9.82 7.56
C GLY A 166 7.44 -9.83 9.09
N GLN A 167 6.94 -8.82 9.81
CA GLN A 167 6.97 -8.79 11.27
C GLN A 167 6.23 -10.00 11.89
N GLU A 168 5.06 -10.32 11.38
CA GLU A 168 4.26 -11.45 11.86
C GLU A 168 4.88 -12.81 11.50
N LEU A 169 5.44 -12.93 10.29
CA LEU A 169 6.22 -14.11 9.87
C LEU A 169 7.46 -14.30 10.73
N TYR A 170 8.21 -13.24 11.02
CA TYR A 170 9.35 -13.29 11.94
C TYR A 170 8.89 -13.72 13.34
N ARG A 171 7.78 -13.18 13.84
CA ARG A 171 7.25 -13.55 15.16
C ARG A 171 7.01 -15.06 15.27
N LYS A 172 6.48 -15.69 14.20
CA LYS A 172 6.15 -17.12 14.15
C LYS A 172 7.32 -18.04 13.80
N THR A 173 8.16 -17.65 12.85
CA THR A 173 9.20 -18.51 12.27
C THR A 173 10.60 -18.24 12.79
N LYS A 174 10.83 -17.03 13.33
CA LYS A 174 12.15 -16.52 13.74
C LYS A 174 13.22 -16.48 12.63
N LYS A 175 12.85 -16.64 11.35
CA LYS A 175 13.77 -16.49 10.22
C LYS A 175 14.25 -15.05 10.13
N ALA A 176 15.56 -14.82 10.25
CA ALA A 176 16.16 -13.49 10.34
C ALA A 176 15.79 -12.56 9.17
N ARG A 177 15.70 -13.11 7.94
CA ARG A 177 15.36 -12.33 6.72
C ARG A 177 14.09 -11.51 6.88
N TYR A 178 13.04 -12.08 7.48
CA TYR A 178 11.76 -11.38 7.63
C TYR A 178 11.86 -10.17 8.55
N LYS A 179 12.74 -10.21 9.55
CA LYS A 179 13.00 -9.05 10.41
C LYS A 179 13.67 -7.94 9.61
N GLU A 180 14.76 -8.26 8.90
CA GLU A 180 15.54 -7.30 8.12
C GLU A 180 14.73 -6.69 6.98
N GLU A 181 14.02 -7.53 6.23
CA GLU A 181 13.09 -7.13 5.16
C GLU A 181 11.97 -6.25 5.74
N SER A 182 11.38 -6.61 6.88
CA SER A 182 10.30 -5.81 7.47
C SER A 182 10.73 -4.41 7.92
N GLU A 183 11.93 -4.27 8.48
CA GLU A 183 12.49 -2.97 8.88
C GLU A 183 12.76 -2.08 7.66
N TYR A 184 13.24 -2.70 6.56
CA TYR A 184 13.48 -2.01 5.29
C TYR A 184 12.18 -1.52 4.64
N PHE A 185 11.16 -2.38 4.53
CA PHE A 185 9.89 -1.98 3.94
C PHE A 185 9.12 -0.99 4.81
N MET A 186 9.24 -1.05 6.13
CA MET A 186 8.67 -0.03 7.03
C MET A 186 9.33 1.34 6.82
N ASN A 187 10.62 1.37 6.50
CA ASN A 187 11.31 2.60 6.11
C ASN A 187 10.84 3.10 4.74
N ARG A 188 10.72 2.20 3.75
CA ARG A 188 10.22 2.56 2.41
C ARG A 188 8.79 3.07 2.43
N ALA A 189 7.92 2.54 3.29
CA ALA A 189 6.54 2.99 3.45
C ALA A 189 6.39 4.48 3.86
N GLN A 190 7.47 5.09 4.35
CA GLN A 190 7.55 6.51 4.72
C GLN A 190 8.13 7.40 3.61
N LYS A 191 8.61 6.84 2.49
CA LYS A 191 9.23 7.60 1.39
C LYS A 191 8.23 8.47 0.60
N TYR A 192 6.92 8.41 0.89
CA TYR A 192 5.91 9.32 0.32
C TYR A 192 6.26 10.80 0.53
N VAL A 193 6.96 11.14 1.61
CA VAL A 193 7.48 12.50 1.85
C VAL A 193 8.39 13.02 0.75
N LYS A 194 9.03 12.14 -0.05
CA LYS A 194 9.91 12.53 -1.17
C LYS A 194 9.15 13.19 -2.33
N LEU A 195 7.86 12.92 -2.45
CA LEU A 195 6.99 13.41 -3.52
C LEU A 195 6.04 14.53 -3.05
N PHE A 196 6.16 14.98 -1.79
CA PHE A 196 5.39 16.11 -1.30
C PHE A 196 6.11 17.42 -1.60
N ASP A 197 5.52 18.25 -2.46
CA ASP A 197 5.95 19.61 -2.71
C ASP A 197 5.31 20.52 -1.66
N ASP A 198 6.12 20.98 -0.70
CA ASP A 198 5.67 21.80 0.42
C ASP A 198 5.22 23.21 0.00
N LYS A 199 5.76 23.72 -1.11
CA LYS A 199 5.38 25.02 -1.68
C LYS A 199 4.05 24.93 -2.43
N ALA A 200 3.83 23.85 -3.17
CA ALA A 200 2.54 23.59 -3.81
C ALA A 200 1.48 23.11 -2.79
N GLY A 201 1.92 22.44 -1.72
CA GLY A 201 1.06 21.83 -0.70
C GLY A 201 0.37 20.55 -1.17
N PHE A 202 0.97 19.82 -2.11
CA PHE A 202 0.45 18.61 -2.75
C PHE A 202 1.55 17.61 -3.10
N PHE A 203 1.15 16.37 -3.38
CA PHE A 203 2.04 15.41 -4.01
C PHE A 203 2.13 15.69 -5.51
N GLN A 204 3.35 15.70 -6.06
CA GLN A 204 3.59 15.87 -7.50
C GLN A 204 4.75 14.98 -7.96
N GLY A 205 4.72 14.51 -9.21
CA GLY A 205 5.80 13.70 -9.78
C GLY A 205 7.12 14.47 -9.90
N LYS A 206 8.22 13.73 -9.89
CA LYS A 206 9.58 14.25 -10.12
C LYS A 206 10.15 13.69 -11.40
N LYS A 207 10.84 14.54 -12.16
CA LYS A 207 11.59 14.18 -13.36
C LYS A 207 12.76 13.26 -13.01
N PRO A 208 13.35 12.55 -13.99
CA PRO A 208 14.52 11.69 -13.75
C PRO A 208 15.71 12.41 -13.08
N ASN A 209 15.86 13.72 -13.32
CA ASN A 209 16.90 14.53 -12.70
C ASN A 209 16.58 14.99 -11.25
N GLY A 210 15.41 14.63 -10.71
CA GLY A 210 14.96 14.99 -9.36
C GLY A 210 14.14 16.26 -9.25
N ASP A 211 14.02 17.06 -10.31
CA ASP A 211 13.18 18.26 -10.31
C ASP A 211 11.69 17.91 -10.29
N TRP A 212 10.85 18.79 -9.74
CA TRP A 212 9.40 18.65 -9.87
C TRP A 212 8.94 18.65 -11.34
N ARG A 213 7.84 17.95 -11.64
CA ARG A 213 7.22 17.98 -12.97
C ARG A 213 6.95 19.41 -13.41
N LEU A 214 6.20 20.16 -12.60
CA LEU A 214 5.94 21.57 -12.76
C LEU A 214 6.62 22.37 -11.64
N PRO A 215 7.07 23.61 -11.93
CA PRO A 215 7.37 24.57 -10.89
C PRO A 215 6.20 24.70 -9.89
N SER A 216 6.50 24.76 -8.59
CA SER A 216 5.49 24.71 -7.53
C SER A 216 4.43 25.82 -7.63
N ASP A 217 4.79 26.98 -8.17
CA ASP A 217 3.91 28.14 -8.37
C ASP A 217 3.03 28.03 -9.64
N GLN A 218 3.30 27.06 -10.51
CA GLN A 218 2.53 26.76 -11.71
C GLN A 218 1.69 25.49 -11.57
N TYR A 219 1.80 24.79 -10.44
CA TYR A 219 1.07 23.56 -10.20
C TYR A 219 -0.40 23.83 -9.90
N ASP A 220 -1.30 23.22 -10.69
CA ASP A 220 -2.74 23.21 -10.43
C ASP A 220 -3.19 21.79 -10.02
N PRO A 221 -3.63 21.59 -8.76
CA PRO A 221 -4.03 20.27 -8.26
C PRO A 221 -5.30 19.70 -8.91
N ARG A 222 -6.02 20.50 -9.72
CA ARG A 222 -7.24 20.07 -10.39
C ARG A 222 -6.97 19.36 -11.71
N VAL A 223 -5.77 19.51 -12.29
CA VAL A 223 -5.41 18.89 -13.58
C VAL A 223 -5.27 17.38 -13.41
N TRP A 224 -6.04 16.62 -14.19
CA TRP A 224 -6.07 15.16 -14.16
C TRP A 224 -4.94 14.51 -14.97
N GLY A 225 -4.56 13.30 -14.57
CA GLY A 225 -3.61 12.49 -15.33
C GLY A 225 -2.14 12.88 -15.11
N TYR A 226 -1.29 12.55 -16.08
CA TYR A 226 0.18 12.59 -16.03
C TYR A 226 0.78 11.73 -14.90
N ASP A 227 0.72 12.25 -13.68
CA ASP A 227 1.26 11.66 -12.46
C ASP A 227 0.24 10.77 -11.76
N TYR A 228 -1.05 11.07 -11.96
CA TYR A 228 -2.17 10.46 -11.27
C TYR A 228 -2.93 9.52 -12.19
N THR A 229 -3.38 8.40 -11.64
CA THR A 229 -4.26 7.43 -12.30
C THR A 229 -5.70 7.77 -11.94
N GLU A 230 -6.51 8.06 -12.95
CA GLU A 230 -7.96 8.36 -12.86
C GLU A 230 -8.33 9.44 -11.84
N THR A 231 -7.42 10.39 -11.60
CA THR A 231 -7.67 11.49 -10.69
C THR A 231 -6.67 12.63 -10.93
N ASN A 232 -6.59 13.54 -9.97
CA ASN A 232 -5.71 14.70 -9.94
C ASN A 232 -4.98 14.81 -8.58
N GLY A 233 -4.33 15.94 -8.32
CA GLY A 233 -3.61 16.19 -7.07
C GLY A 233 -4.47 16.08 -5.81
N TRP A 234 -5.77 16.36 -5.90
CA TRP A 234 -6.69 16.21 -4.77
C TRP A 234 -6.98 14.76 -4.42
N GLY A 235 -7.12 13.87 -5.40
CA GLY A 235 -7.34 12.44 -5.17
C GLY A 235 -6.23 11.81 -4.35
N TYR A 236 -4.97 12.11 -4.68
CA TYR A 236 -3.81 11.56 -3.98
C TYR A 236 -3.35 12.38 -2.75
N ALA A 237 -3.97 13.52 -2.44
CA ALA A 237 -3.60 14.38 -1.31
C ALA A 237 -3.63 13.64 0.05
N PHE A 238 -4.37 12.53 0.14
CA PHE A 238 -4.54 11.78 1.38
C PHE A 238 -4.03 10.34 1.31
N THR A 239 -3.27 9.97 0.28
CA THR A 239 -2.79 8.59 0.05
C THR A 239 -1.48 8.30 0.79
N ALA A 240 -1.58 8.31 2.12
CA ALA A 240 -0.58 7.73 3.03
C ALA A 240 -1.24 7.25 4.34
N PRO A 241 -2.35 6.46 4.28
CA PRO A 241 -3.09 6.07 5.47
C PRO A 241 -2.26 5.24 6.46
N GLN A 242 -1.26 4.49 5.98
CA GLN A 242 -0.27 3.78 6.81
C GLN A 242 0.44 4.71 7.79
N ASP A 243 0.59 5.97 7.43
CA ASP A 243 1.29 6.97 8.20
C ASP A 243 0.50 8.28 8.32
N SER A 244 -0.78 8.16 8.69
CA SER A 244 -1.71 9.29 8.79
C SER A 244 -1.23 10.44 9.68
N ARG A 245 -0.43 10.18 10.73
CA ARG A 245 0.21 11.23 11.55
C ARG A 245 1.36 11.90 10.81
N GLY A 246 2.21 11.15 10.11
CA GLY A 246 3.27 11.73 9.28
C GLY A 246 2.70 12.59 8.14
N LEU A 247 1.64 12.12 7.49
CA LEU A 247 0.88 12.89 6.51
C LEU A 247 0.28 14.17 7.12
N ALA A 248 -0.28 14.08 8.33
CA ALA A 248 -0.76 15.28 9.02
C ALA A 248 0.37 16.28 9.25
N ASN A 249 1.58 15.82 9.59
CA ASN A 249 2.74 16.69 9.80
C ASN A 249 3.18 17.42 8.52
N LEU A 250 3.02 16.82 7.33
CA LEU A 250 3.22 17.52 6.04
C LEU A 250 2.27 18.71 5.86
N TYR A 251 1.06 18.62 6.40
CA TYR A 251 0.06 19.68 6.35
C TYR A 251 0.11 20.66 7.53
N GLY A 252 1.14 20.59 8.39
CA GLY A 252 1.23 21.44 9.59
C GLY A 252 0.53 20.84 10.81
N GLY A 253 0.47 19.51 10.90
CA GLY A 253 -0.12 18.74 11.99
C GLY A 253 -1.61 18.43 11.79
N ARG A 254 -2.24 17.84 12.81
CA ARG A 254 -3.62 17.33 12.75
C ARG A 254 -4.65 18.40 12.35
N ALA A 255 -4.50 19.62 12.88
CA ALA A 255 -5.36 20.74 12.52
C ALA A 255 -5.19 21.14 11.04
N GLY A 256 -3.96 21.08 10.54
CA GLY A 256 -3.64 21.32 9.13
C GLY A 256 -4.26 20.27 8.20
N LEU A 257 -4.16 18.98 8.55
CA LEU A 257 -4.85 17.90 7.83
C LEU A 257 -6.37 18.14 7.79
N GLY A 258 -6.98 18.49 8.93
CA GLY A 258 -8.40 18.81 9.01
C GLY A 258 -8.80 19.96 8.08
N LYS A 259 -8.00 21.03 8.03
CA LYS A 259 -8.22 22.15 7.10
C LYS A 259 -8.07 21.74 5.63
N LYS A 260 -7.08 20.90 5.30
CA LYS A 260 -6.89 20.40 3.93
C LYS A 260 -8.09 19.57 3.47
N LEU A 261 -8.63 18.73 4.35
CA LEU A 261 -9.87 17.98 4.11
C LEU A 261 -11.08 18.92 3.95
N ASP A 262 -11.20 19.96 4.79
CA ASP A 262 -12.27 20.96 4.63
C ASP A 262 -12.19 21.63 3.24
N THR A 263 -10.98 21.99 2.77
CA THR A 263 -10.77 22.54 1.43
C THR A 263 -11.14 21.53 0.34
N TYR A 264 -10.76 20.25 0.51
CA TYR A 264 -11.09 19.19 -0.44
C TYR A 264 -12.60 19.01 -0.62
N PHE A 265 -13.38 18.98 0.47
CA PHE A 265 -14.84 18.86 0.40
C PHE A 265 -15.57 20.14 -0.05
N SER A 266 -14.89 21.29 -0.10
CA SER A 266 -15.48 22.59 -0.46
C SER A 266 -15.05 23.12 -1.82
N THR A 267 -13.90 22.68 -2.34
CA THR A 267 -13.41 23.03 -3.69
C THR A 267 -14.22 22.26 -4.73
N PRO A 268 -14.94 22.90 -5.65
CA PRO A 268 -15.75 22.17 -6.64
C PRO A 268 -14.90 21.34 -7.61
N GLU A 269 -15.34 20.12 -7.94
CA GLU A 269 -14.99 19.43 -9.18
C GLU A 269 -15.96 19.88 -10.27
N THR A 270 -15.45 20.33 -11.41
CA THR A 270 -16.25 20.95 -12.49
C THR A 270 -16.34 20.09 -13.73
N ALA A 271 -15.50 19.06 -13.86
CA ALA A 271 -15.28 18.31 -15.09
C ALA A 271 -14.97 19.23 -16.29
N GLY A 272 -14.24 20.34 -16.03
CA GLY A 272 -13.92 21.34 -17.04
C GLY A 272 -12.89 20.81 -18.05
N PRO A 273 -13.05 21.10 -19.36
CA PRO A 273 -12.11 20.65 -20.39
C PRO A 273 -10.67 21.13 -20.14
N GLU A 274 -10.49 22.28 -19.48
CA GLU A 274 -9.19 22.83 -19.08
C GLU A 274 -8.44 21.98 -18.05
N PHE A 275 -9.12 21.08 -17.34
CA PHE A 275 -8.54 20.21 -16.30
C PHE A 275 -8.29 18.78 -16.79
N THR A 276 -8.53 18.49 -18.07
CA THR A 276 -8.42 17.12 -18.63
C THR A 276 -6.99 16.59 -18.68
N GLY A 277 -6.00 17.48 -18.60
CA GLY A 277 -4.58 17.15 -18.54
C GLY A 277 -4.16 16.17 -19.62
N SER A 278 -3.68 14.98 -19.23
CA SER A 278 -3.17 13.99 -20.18
C SER A 278 -4.23 13.13 -20.89
N TYR A 279 -5.51 13.23 -20.50
CA TYR A 279 -6.57 12.34 -21.02
C TYR A 279 -7.11 12.74 -22.40
N GLY A 280 -6.78 13.94 -22.90
CA GLY A 280 -7.20 14.42 -24.22
C GLY A 280 -8.70 14.78 -24.35
N GLY A 281 -9.48 14.57 -23.29
CA GLY A 281 -10.89 14.88 -23.19
C GLY A 281 -11.43 14.61 -21.79
N VAL A 282 -12.68 15.02 -21.53
CA VAL A 282 -13.36 14.73 -20.27
C VAL A 282 -13.76 13.26 -20.26
N ILE A 283 -13.19 12.49 -19.33
CA ILE A 283 -13.52 11.08 -19.08
C ILE A 283 -14.73 10.97 -18.13
N HIS A 284 -15.34 9.79 -18.05
CA HIS A 284 -16.58 9.62 -17.29
C HIS A 284 -16.37 9.86 -15.79
N GLU A 285 -15.24 9.46 -15.23
CA GLU A 285 -14.86 9.62 -13.82
C GLU A 285 -14.83 11.10 -13.42
N MET A 286 -14.44 12.01 -14.32
CA MET A 286 -14.49 13.45 -14.08
C MET A 286 -15.95 13.93 -13.96
N THR A 287 -16.82 13.49 -14.87
CA THR A 287 -18.24 13.87 -14.85
C THR A 287 -18.98 13.30 -13.65
N GLU A 288 -18.67 12.06 -13.27
CA GLU A 288 -19.25 11.40 -12.10
C GLU A 288 -18.79 12.06 -10.81
N ALA A 289 -17.49 12.39 -10.69
CA ALA A 289 -16.95 13.09 -9.52
C ALA A 289 -17.59 14.48 -9.32
N ARG A 290 -17.81 15.23 -10.42
CA ARG A 290 -18.60 16.48 -10.39
C ARG A 290 -20.02 16.23 -9.87
N ASP A 291 -20.67 15.16 -10.34
CA ASP A 291 -22.07 14.86 -10.05
C ASP A 291 -22.32 14.30 -8.64
N VAL A 292 -21.26 13.84 -7.94
CA VAL A 292 -21.29 13.57 -6.49
C VAL A 292 -21.63 14.84 -5.69
N ARG A 293 -21.19 16.02 -6.14
CA ARG A 293 -21.45 17.33 -5.51
C ARG A 293 -21.00 17.40 -4.05
N MET A 294 -19.78 16.91 -3.78
CA MET A 294 -19.12 16.99 -2.47
C MET A 294 -17.72 17.60 -2.57
N GLY A 295 -17.55 18.60 -3.44
CA GLY A 295 -16.26 19.22 -3.74
C GLY A 295 -15.41 18.35 -4.66
N GLN A 296 -14.14 18.16 -4.33
CA GLN A 296 -13.19 17.28 -5.02
C GLN A 296 -13.34 15.82 -4.56
N TYR A 297 -14.26 15.53 -3.64
CA TYR A 297 -14.61 14.17 -3.25
C TYR A 297 -15.44 13.47 -4.31
N GLY A 298 -14.74 12.87 -5.29
CA GLY A 298 -15.32 11.99 -6.29
C GLY A 298 -15.51 10.57 -5.75
N HIS A 299 -16.54 10.34 -4.93
CA HIS A 299 -16.86 9.00 -4.42
C HIS A 299 -17.10 7.96 -5.52
N SER A 300 -17.30 8.39 -6.77
CA SER A 300 -17.43 7.50 -7.94
C SER A 300 -16.16 6.72 -8.26
N ASN A 301 -15.01 7.10 -7.68
CA ASN A 301 -13.73 6.45 -7.90
C ASN A 301 -13.01 6.14 -6.57
N GLN A 302 -12.28 5.03 -6.59
CA GLN A 302 -11.67 4.28 -5.50
C GLN A 302 -10.68 5.11 -4.70
N VAL A 303 -9.93 6.01 -5.35
CA VAL A 303 -8.91 6.84 -4.71
C VAL A 303 -9.52 7.76 -3.63
N ALA A 304 -10.81 8.08 -3.73
CA ALA A 304 -11.50 8.93 -2.75
C ALA A 304 -11.96 8.15 -1.51
N HIS A 305 -12.13 6.83 -1.57
CA HIS A 305 -12.96 6.07 -0.63
C HIS A 305 -12.53 6.12 0.84
N HIS A 306 -11.24 6.31 1.11
CA HIS A 306 -10.71 6.44 2.47
C HIS A 306 -10.75 7.88 3.01
N ALA A 307 -10.89 8.90 2.15
CA ALA A 307 -10.67 10.30 2.50
C ALA A 307 -11.61 10.81 3.61
N THR A 308 -12.87 10.36 3.63
CA THR A 308 -13.84 10.71 4.71
C THR A 308 -13.34 10.27 6.08
N TYR A 309 -12.67 9.12 6.16
CA TYR A 309 -12.14 8.55 7.40
C TYR A 309 -10.83 9.21 7.86
N MET A 310 -10.18 10.00 7.01
CA MET A 310 -8.95 10.72 7.38
C MET A 310 -9.18 11.84 8.41
N TYR A 311 -10.43 12.29 8.60
CA TYR A 311 -10.77 13.18 9.71
C TYR A 311 -10.54 12.54 11.09
N ASN A 312 -10.54 11.21 11.20
CA ASN A 312 -10.14 10.52 12.44
C ASN A 312 -8.67 10.79 12.76
N ALA A 313 -7.79 10.79 11.76
CA ALA A 313 -6.38 11.16 11.91
C ALA A 313 -6.18 12.65 12.23
N ALA A 314 -7.09 13.51 11.76
CA ALA A 314 -7.14 14.92 12.12
C ALA A 314 -7.69 15.21 13.53
N SER A 315 -8.04 14.17 14.31
CA SER A 315 -8.72 14.28 15.62
C SER A 315 -10.07 15.00 15.56
N GLN A 316 -10.78 14.89 14.42
CA GLN A 316 -12.08 15.49 14.17
C GLN A 316 -13.12 14.43 13.73
N PRO A 317 -13.32 13.33 14.48
CA PRO A 317 -14.17 12.21 14.06
C PRO A 317 -15.63 12.57 13.78
N TYR A 318 -16.14 13.66 14.35
CA TYR A 318 -17.48 14.15 14.05
C TYR A 318 -17.65 14.55 12.57
N LYS A 319 -16.58 15.00 11.90
CA LYS A 319 -16.59 15.27 10.45
C LYS A 319 -16.56 13.99 9.62
N THR A 320 -15.87 12.93 10.08
CA THR A 320 -15.98 11.59 9.50
C THR A 320 -17.44 11.14 9.51
N GLN A 321 -18.11 11.27 10.66
CA GLN A 321 -19.49 10.83 10.86
C GLN A 321 -20.46 11.57 9.93
N GLU A 322 -20.32 12.90 9.85
CA GLU A 322 -21.08 13.75 8.93
C GLU A 322 -20.92 13.29 7.47
N LYS A 323 -19.67 13.18 7.00
CA LYS A 323 -19.40 12.88 5.58
C LYS A 323 -19.76 11.46 5.19
N VAL A 324 -19.47 10.46 6.04
CA VAL A 324 -19.88 9.07 5.80
C VAL A 324 -21.40 8.96 5.72
N ARG A 325 -22.15 9.69 6.57
CA ARG A 325 -23.61 9.66 6.56
C ARG A 325 -24.22 10.42 5.38
N GLU A 326 -23.58 11.48 4.93
CA GLU A 326 -23.95 12.16 3.68
C GLU A 326 -23.80 11.22 2.48
N VAL A 327 -22.68 10.51 2.37
CA VAL A 327 -22.43 9.53 1.30
C VAL A 327 -23.46 8.40 1.31
N LEU A 328 -23.62 7.71 2.45
CA LEU A 328 -24.57 6.60 2.57
C LEU A 328 -26.02 7.02 2.29
N GLY A 329 -26.40 8.24 2.65
CA GLY A 329 -27.77 8.73 2.47
C GLY A 329 -28.07 9.26 1.06
N ARG A 330 -27.05 9.58 0.27
CA ARG A 330 -27.24 10.24 -1.04
C ARG A 330 -26.75 9.44 -2.24
N LEU A 331 -25.67 8.66 -2.10
CA LEU A 331 -24.96 8.10 -3.26
C LEU A 331 -25.30 6.63 -3.54
N TYR A 332 -25.86 5.91 -2.55
CA TYR A 332 -26.30 4.52 -2.69
C TYR A 332 -27.83 4.41 -2.76
N VAL A 333 -28.45 5.24 -3.62
CA VAL A 333 -29.90 5.32 -3.84
C VAL A 333 -30.21 5.09 -5.32
N GLY A 334 -31.46 4.80 -5.69
CA GLY A 334 -31.85 4.65 -7.11
C GLY A 334 -31.64 3.25 -7.68
N SER A 335 -31.37 2.25 -6.85
CA SER A 335 -31.26 0.84 -7.26
C SER A 335 -32.51 0.33 -8.00
N GLU A 336 -33.68 0.84 -7.62
CA GLU A 336 -34.99 0.56 -8.18
C GLU A 336 -35.19 1.08 -9.61
N ILE A 337 -34.35 2.01 -10.06
CA ILE A 337 -34.34 2.55 -11.43
C ILE A 337 -33.03 2.25 -12.17
N GLY A 338 -32.20 1.34 -11.65
CA GLY A 338 -30.94 0.94 -12.29
C GLY A 338 -29.82 1.98 -12.20
N GLN A 339 -29.93 2.96 -11.29
CA GLN A 339 -28.92 4.01 -11.05
C GLN A 339 -28.34 3.92 -9.63
N GLY A 340 -28.29 2.70 -9.07
CA GLY A 340 -27.92 2.45 -7.67
C GLY A 340 -26.44 2.62 -7.33
N ILE A 341 -25.59 2.87 -8.32
CA ILE A 341 -24.15 3.09 -8.19
C ILE A 341 -23.80 4.37 -8.97
N HIS A 342 -23.02 5.25 -8.36
CA HIS A 342 -22.69 6.59 -8.83
C HIS A 342 -21.40 6.67 -9.66
N GLY A 343 -20.85 5.52 -10.04
CA GLY A 343 -19.64 5.32 -10.86
C GLY A 343 -19.46 3.82 -11.15
N ASP A 344 -18.26 3.38 -11.48
CA ASP A 344 -17.98 1.95 -11.67
C ASP A 344 -17.99 1.18 -10.34
N GLU A 345 -18.64 0.01 -10.31
CA GLU A 345 -18.80 -0.78 -9.07
C GLU A 345 -17.49 -1.46 -8.62
N ASP A 346 -16.64 -1.75 -9.60
CA ASP A 346 -15.29 -2.27 -9.48
C ASP A 346 -15.12 -3.50 -8.59
N ASN A 347 -15.73 -4.59 -9.06
CA ASN A 347 -15.50 -5.95 -8.57
C ASN A 347 -15.77 -6.11 -7.06
N GLY A 348 -16.80 -5.43 -6.55
CA GLY A 348 -17.19 -5.47 -5.15
C GLY A 348 -16.62 -4.35 -4.30
N GLU A 349 -15.75 -3.47 -4.82
CA GLU A 349 -15.06 -2.45 -4.03
C GLU A 349 -16.07 -1.46 -3.44
N GLN A 350 -16.94 -0.88 -4.27
CA GLN A 350 -17.94 0.08 -3.81
C GLN A 350 -18.98 -0.60 -2.90
N SER A 351 -19.39 -1.82 -3.25
CA SER A 351 -20.32 -2.61 -2.44
C SER A 351 -19.75 -2.91 -1.05
N ALA A 352 -18.47 -3.27 -0.96
CA ALA A 352 -17.80 -3.52 0.31
C ALA A 352 -17.60 -2.24 1.12
N TRP A 353 -17.34 -1.10 0.46
CA TRP A 353 -17.35 0.21 1.13
C TRP A 353 -18.68 0.47 1.83
N PHE A 354 -19.79 0.29 1.12
CA PHE A 354 -21.13 0.47 1.66
C PHE A 354 -21.38 -0.43 2.87
N LEU A 355 -21.01 -1.72 2.79
CA LEU A 355 -21.19 -2.67 3.88
C LEU A 355 -20.42 -2.27 5.14
N PHE A 356 -19.14 -1.93 5.01
CA PHE A 356 -18.30 -1.50 6.13
C PHE A 356 -18.82 -0.19 6.74
N SER A 357 -19.02 0.83 5.92
CA SER A 357 -19.53 2.14 6.37
C SER A 357 -20.91 2.02 7.04
N SER A 358 -21.80 1.17 6.51
CA SER A 358 -23.12 0.91 7.11
C SER A 358 -23.04 0.24 8.49
N LEU A 359 -22.02 -0.58 8.73
CA LEU A 359 -21.72 -1.16 10.05
C LEU A 359 -21.08 -0.15 11.01
N GLY A 360 -20.64 1.00 10.50
CA GLY A 360 -20.03 2.08 11.28
C GLY A 360 -18.51 1.99 11.41
N PHE A 361 -17.83 1.20 10.59
CA PHE A 361 -16.35 1.11 10.59
C PHE A 361 -15.78 0.70 9.24
N TYR A 362 -14.56 1.15 8.91
CA TYR A 362 -13.92 1.01 7.59
C TYR A 362 -12.44 0.61 7.70
N PRO A 363 -11.90 -0.23 6.81
CA PRO A 363 -10.49 -0.65 6.81
C PRO A 363 -9.53 0.46 6.30
N LEU A 364 -9.37 1.54 7.08
CA LEU A 364 -8.56 2.70 6.68
C LEU A 364 -7.08 2.38 6.49
N VAL A 365 -6.46 1.74 7.48
CA VAL A 365 -5.02 1.46 7.50
C VAL A 365 -4.79 0.01 7.11
N MET A 366 -4.80 -0.28 5.81
CA MET A 366 -4.65 -1.65 5.30
C MET A 366 -3.36 -2.32 5.78
N GLY A 367 -3.44 -3.57 6.28
CA GLY A 367 -2.30 -4.32 6.83
C GLY A 367 -2.02 -4.08 8.33
N SER A 368 -2.71 -3.11 8.95
CA SER A 368 -2.53 -2.80 10.38
C SER A 368 -3.21 -3.81 11.32
N GLY A 369 -4.33 -4.39 10.88
CA GLY A 369 -5.23 -5.17 11.72
C GLY A 369 -6.27 -4.34 12.49
N GLU A 370 -6.59 -3.11 12.07
CA GLU A 370 -7.67 -2.29 12.66
C GLU A 370 -8.66 -1.73 11.62
N TYR A 371 -9.79 -1.23 12.13
CA TYR A 371 -10.82 -0.53 11.36
C TYR A 371 -11.09 0.84 11.98
N ALA A 372 -11.20 1.88 11.16
CA ALA A 372 -11.55 3.24 11.57
C ALA A 372 -13.07 3.37 11.75
N ILE A 373 -13.53 3.93 12.87
CA ILE A 373 -14.94 4.15 13.17
C ILE A 373 -15.48 5.33 12.35
N GLY A 374 -16.65 5.14 11.76
CA GLY A 374 -17.47 6.17 11.12
C GLY A 374 -18.76 6.42 11.90
N SER A 375 -19.90 6.37 11.21
CA SER A 375 -21.24 6.38 11.82
C SER A 375 -22.08 5.26 11.21
N PRO A 376 -22.69 4.35 12.00
CA PRO A 376 -23.52 3.28 11.48
C PRO A 376 -24.78 3.82 10.77
N LEU A 377 -25.33 3.03 9.83
CA LEU A 377 -26.54 3.37 9.08
C LEU A 377 -27.83 2.83 9.71
N PHE A 378 -27.77 1.63 10.30
CA PHE A 378 -28.95 0.95 10.83
C PHE A 378 -29.00 0.99 12.36
N LYS A 379 -30.21 0.85 12.91
CA LYS A 379 -30.41 0.75 14.37
C LYS A 379 -29.84 -0.54 14.96
N LYS A 380 -29.83 -1.62 14.17
CA LYS A 380 -29.26 -2.90 14.56
C LYS A 380 -28.88 -3.71 13.33
N VAL A 381 -27.64 -4.19 13.30
CA VAL A 381 -27.17 -5.17 12.30
C VAL A 381 -26.63 -6.39 13.03
N THR A 382 -26.82 -7.56 12.46
CA THR A 382 -26.23 -8.81 12.94
C THR A 382 -25.42 -9.42 11.81
N VAL A 383 -24.10 -9.41 11.96
CA VAL A 383 -23.16 -10.05 11.03
C VAL A 383 -22.91 -11.48 11.50
N ARG A 384 -23.13 -12.45 10.62
CA ARG A 384 -22.80 -13.86 10.84
C ARG A 384 -21.64 -14.21 9.92
N MET A 385 -20.51 -14.58 10.48
CA MET A 385 -19.27 -14.87 9.74
C MET A 385 -19.20 -16.36 9.38
N ASP A 386 -18.44 -16.73 8.34
CA ASP A 386 -18.30 -18.13 7.88
C ASP A 386 -17.57 -19.07 8.87
N ASN A 387 -16.96 -18.49 9.90
CA ASN A 387 -16.34 -19.18 11.01
C ASN A 387 -17.32 -19.45 12.18
N GLY A 388 -18.60 -19.08 12.02
CA GLY A 388 -19.67 -19.27 13.00
C GLY A 388 -19.76 -18.17 14.07
N ARG A 389 -18.86 -17.18 14.04
CA ARG A 389 -18.90 -16.03 14.96
C ARG A 389 -20.00 -15.05 14.55
N LYS A 390 -20.46 -14.27 15.52
CA LYS A 390 -21.55 -13.31 15.37
C LYS A 390 -21.16 -11.98 15.98
N LEU A 391 -21.19 -10.91 15.19
CA LEU A 391 -21.09 -9.53 15.67
C LEU A 391 -22.47 -8.87 15.59
N VAL A 392 -22.90 -8.26 16.69
CA VAL A 392 -24.12 -7.45 16.75
C VAL A 392 -23.71 -6.00 16.86
N VAL A 393 -24.04 -5.20 15.85
CA VAL A 393 -23.91 -3.74 15.89
C VAL A 393 -25.24 -3.14 16.34
N LYS A 394 -25.23 -2.29 17.36
CA LYS A 394 -26.42 -1.62 17.91
C LYS A 394 -26.23 -0.11 17.91
N ALA A 395 -27.24 0.61 17.45
CA ALA A 395 -27.33 2.07 17.49
C ALA A 395 -28.81 2.47 17.60
N PRO A 396 -29.49 2.17 18.72
CA PRO A 396 -30.95 2.24 18.82
C PRO A 396 -31.53 3.63 18.49
N GLU A 397 -30.78 4.67 18.85
CA GLU A 397 -31.15 6.08 18.60
C GLU A 397 -30.75 6.58 17.21
N ASN A 398 -30.18 5.73 16.35
CA ASN A 398 -29.78 6.13 14.99
C ASN A 398 -30.99 6.58 14.15
N SER A 399 -30.83 7.69 13.45
CA SER A 399 -31.81 8.29 12.54
C SER A 399 -31.11 9.26 11.58
N ASP A 400 -31.87 9.91 10.70
CA ASP A 400 -31.35 10.97 9.82
C ASP A 400 -30.88 12.21 10.58
N LYS A 401 -31.33 12.37 11.84
CA LYS A 401 -30.89 13.46 12.73
C LYS A 401 -29.74 13.02 13.62
N ASN A 402 -29.83 11.81 14.19
CA ASN A 402 -28.85 11.30 15.15
C ASN A 402 -27.71 10.58 14.44
N ILE A 403 -26.85 11.39 13.80
CA ILE A 403 -25.72 10.89 13.00
C ILE A 403 -24.39 10.89 13.77
N TYR A 404 -24.32 11.57 14.93
CA TYR A 404 -23.07 11.76 15.65
C TYR A 404 -22.91 10.77 16.80
N VAL A 405 -21.75 10.12 16.86
CA VAL A 405 -21.40 9.20 17.95
C VAL A 405 -21.09 9.99 19.22
N GLN A 406 -21.82 9.69 20.29
CA GLN A 406 -21.64 10.25 21.63
C GLN A 406 -20.76 9.34 22.50
N GLY A 407 -20.75 8.04 22.20
CA GLY A 407 -19.96 7.04 22.88
C GLY A 407 -20.03 5.69 22.18
N VAL A 408 -19.00 4.87 22.40
CA VAL A 408 -18.95 3.50 21.90
C VAL A 408 -18.70 2.55 23.06
N LYS A 409 -19.37 1.39 23.04
CA LYS A 409 -19.06 0.27 23.92
C LYS A 409 -18.77 -0.98 23.09
N VAL A 410 -17.71 -1.67 23.47
CA VAL A 410 -17.36 -3.00 22.94
C VAL A 410 -17.59 -4.00 24.06
N ASN A 411 -18.54 -4.91 23.87
CA ASN A 411 -18.92 -5.92 24.86
C ASN A 411 -19.19 -5.31 26.25
N GLY A 412 -19.90 -4.18 26.28
CA GLY A 412 -20.26 -3.44 27.48
C GLY A 412 -19.16 -2.51 28.04
N LYS A 413 -17.91 -2.61 27.54
CA LYS A 413 -16.80 -1.76 27.99
C LYS A 413 -16.70 -0.49 27.14
N LYS A 414 -16.55 0.67 27.79
CA LYS A 414 -16.35 1.96 27.12
C LYS A 414 -15.15 1.91 26.18
N TRP A 415 -15.33 2.44 24.97
CA TRP A 415 -14.30 2.57 23.95
C TRP A 415 -14.14 4.05 23.57
N THR A 416 -12.90 4.54 23.57
CA THR A 416 -12.59 5.97 23.35
C THR A 416 -11.69 6.22 22.15
N SER A 417 -11.20 5.16 21.50
CA SER A 417 -10.43 5.25 20.27
C SER A 417 -11.35 5.25 19.05
N THR A 418 -10.97 5.94 17.98
CA THR A 418 -11.60 5.86 16.66
C THR A 418 -11.14 4.64 15.87
N ALA A 419 -10.20 3.86 16.40
CA ALA A 419 -9.74 2.60 15.79
C ALA A 419 -10.30 1.40 16.55
N LEU A 420 -10.66 0.35 15.82
CA LEU A 420 -11.17 -0.93 16.33
C LEU A 420 -10.23 -2.05 15.87
N PRO A 421 -9.52 -2.71 16.78
CA PRO A 421 -8.72 -3.89 16.44
C PRO A 421 -9.59 -5.00 15.83
N HIS A 422 -9.06 -5.68 14.81
CA HIS A 422 -9.77 -6.76 14.13
C HIS A 422 -10.10 -7.92 15.07
N ASP A 423 -9.19 -8.29 15.97
CA ASP A 423 -9.40 -9.38 16.92
C ASP A 423 -10.57 -9.11 17.88
N VAL A 424 -10.84 -7.85 18.18
CA VAL A 424 -11.99 -7.42 18.99
C VAL A 424 -13.31 -7.66 18.25
N LEU A 425 -13.37 -7.35 16.95
CA LEU A 425 -14.58 -7.52 16.14
C LEU A 425 -14.79 -8.98 15.69
N ALA A 426 -13.72 -9.64 15.23
CA ALA A 426 -13.75 -10.98 14.66
C ALA A 426 -14.05 -12.09 15.70
N ARG A 427 -13.82 -11.83 16.99
CA ARG A 427 -14.28 -12.72 18.07
C ARG A 427 -15.81 -12.71 18.24
N GLY A 428 -16.51 -11.76 17.62
CA GLY A 428 -17.93 -11.53 17.78
C GLY A 428 -18.27 -10.74 19.06
N GLY A 429 -19.55 -10.73 19.41
CA GLY A 429 -20.07 -9.99 20.56
C GLY A 429 -20.95 -8.81 20.15
N THR A 430 -20.90 -7.72 20.91
CA THR A 430 -21.71 -6.51 20.67
C THR A 430 -20.84 -5.26 20.57
N LEU A 431 -21.02 -4.52 19.48
CA LEU A 431 -20.55 -3.15 19.28
C LEU A 431 -21.76 -2.22 19.41
N GLU A 432 -21.75 -1.33 20.40
CA GLU A 432 -22.87 -0.44 20.71
C GLU A 432 -22.44 1.02 20.54
N PHE A 433 -23.21 1.75 19.73
CA PHE A 433 -23.06 3.17 19.47
C PHE A 433 -24.18 3.94 20.18
N ASP A 434 -23.79 4.89 21.01
CA ASP A 434 -24.67 5.93 21.52
C ASP A 434 -24.69 7.08 20.51
N MET A 435 -25.87 7.40 19.98
CA MET A 435 -26.04 8.32 18.84
C MET A 435 -26.75 9.59 19.30
N GLY A 436 -26.35 10.74 18.76
CA GLY A 436 -26.93 12.04 19.08
C GLY A 436 -26.97 12.99 17.88
N PRO A 437 -27.75 14.08 17.98
CA PRO A 437 -27.98 15.00 16.87
C PRO A 437 -26.89 16.07 16.71
N LYS A 438 -25.89 16.12 17.61
CA LYS A 438 -24.82 17.12 17.60
C LYS A 438 -23.45 16.45 17.77
N PRO A 439 -22.38 17.03 17.21
CA PRO A 439 -21.01 16.61 17.47
C PRO A 439 -20.71 16.47 18.96
N SER A 440 -19.90 15.47 19.32
CA SER A 440 -19.45 15.21 20.69
C SER A 440 -17.92 15.27 20.78
N ALA A 441 -17.39 15.24 22.01
CA ALA A 441 -15.95 15.13 22.25
C ALA A 441 -15.42 13.68 22.14
N TRP A 442 -16.25 12.71 21.78
CA TRP A 442 -15.82 11.32 21.65
C TRP A 442 -14.78 11.18 20.52
N GLY A 443 -13.68 10.47 20.79
CA GLY A 443 -12.66 10.17 19.80
C GLY A 443 -11.74 11.34 19.39
N THR A 444 -11.82 12.51 20.06
CA THR A 444 -10.96 13.67 19.74
C THR A 444 -9.61 13.66 20.48
N GLY A 445 -9.40 12.69 21.38
CA GLY A 445 -8.22 12.62 22.23
C GLY A 445 -6.91 12.38 21.46
N LYS A 446 -5.78 12.81 22.04
CA LYS A 446 -4.46 12.73 21.40
C LYS A 446 -4.07 11.31 20.96
N ASP A 447 -4.50 10.28 21.69
CA ASP A 447 -4.19 8.86 21.42
C ASP A 447 -5.40 8.10 20.84
N ALA A 448 -6.45 8.80 20.40
CA ALA A 448 -7.67 8.17 19.88
C ALA A 448 -7.60 7.83 18.39
N ALA A 449 -6.68 8.44 17.64
CA ALA A 449 -6.56 8.28 16.19
C ALA A 449 -6.15 6.84 15.77
N PRO A 450 -6.36 6.47 14.49
CA PRO A 450 -5.81 5.26 13.90
C PRO A 450 -4.29 5.13 14.06
N VAL A 451 -3.78 3.92 13.90
CA VAL A 451 -2.35 3.66 13.93
C VAL A 451 -1.64 4.42 12.80
N SER A 452 -0.43 4.86 13.10
CA SER A 452 0.47 5.52 12.15
C SER A 452 1.87 4.96 12.33
N VAL A 453 2.67 4.89 11.26
CA VAL A 453 4.10 4.57 11.36
C VAL A 453 4.81 5.59 12.25
N GLN A 454 4.66 6.88 11.93
CA GLN A 454 5.18 8.00 12.71
C GLN A 454 4.49 8.11 14.06
N LYS A 455 5.29 8.32 15.12
CA LYS A 455 4.82 8.36 16.51
C LYS A 455 4.93 9.74 17.16
N ASP A 456 5.53 10.71 16.49
CA ASP A 456 5.64 12.10 16.94
C ASP A 456 5.00 13.08 15.94
N ASP A 457 5.07 14.37 16.24
CA ASP A 457 4.50 15.45 15.42
C ASP A 457 5.57 16.10 14.51
N LYS A 458 6.49 15.28 13.98
CA LYS A 458 7.50 15.70 12.98
C LYS A 458 7.24 15.03 11.64
N VAL A 459 7.60 15.72 10.56
CA VAL A 459 7.62 15.14 9.22
C VAL A 459 8.55 13.91 9.22
N PRO A 460 8.14 12.77 8.66
CA PRO A 460 8.99 11.58 8.60
C PRO A 460 10.31 11.85 7.88
N THR A 461 11.39 11.31 8.43
CA THR A 461 12.74 11.33 7.83
C THR A 461 13.19 9.90 7.60
N PRO A 462 12.66 9.21 6.56
CA PRO A 462 13.07 7.85 6.26
C PRO A 462 14.57 7.81 5.93
N LYS A 463 15.21 6.72 6.33
CA LYS A 463 16.61 6.43 5.99
C LYS A 463 16.77 6.41 4.47
N ALA A 464 17.89 6.94 4.02
CA ALA A 464 18.24 7.04 2.61
C ALA A 464 19.64 6.46 2.37
N ASP A 465 19.95 6.17 1.12
CA ASP A 465 21.29 5.81 0.73
C ASP A 465 22.26 6.97 1.01
N ALA A 466 23.31 6.66 1.77
CA ALA A 466 24.36 7.58 2.15
C ALA A 466 25.55 7.57 1.19
N LEU A 467 25.54 6.69 0.17
CA LEU A 467 26.63 6.56 -0.77
C LEU A 467 26.55 7.62 -1.88
N LYS A 468 27.73 8.08 -2.30
CA LYS A 468 27.94 9.02 -3.40
C LYS A 468 29.18 8.60 -4.17
N GLY A 469 28.99 7.79 -5.21
CA GLY A 469 30.06 7.27 -6.06
C GLY A 469 29.67 7.34 -7.54
N ASP A 470 30.63 6.98 -8.39
CA ASP A 470 30.43 6.89 -9.84
C ASP A 470 30.48 5.42 -10.30
N GLY A 471 29.76 5.12 -11.37
CA GLY A 471 29.77 3.83 -12.04
C GLY A 471 28.62 2.90 -11.62
N ALA A 472 28.63 1.71 -12.19
CA ALA A 472 27.52 0.75 -12.20
C ALA A 472 27.17 0.08 -10.86
N LEU A 473 27.61 0.64 -9.72
CA LEU A 473 27.20 0.20 -8.38
C LEU A 473 26.58 1.33 -7.56
N PHE A 474 26.52 2.54 -8.13
CA PHE A 474 26.06 3.78 -7.50
C PHE A 474 25.27 4.66 -8.50
N ASP A 475 24.81 4.09 -9.62
CA ASP A 475 24.12 4.83 -10.69
C ASP A 475 22.58 4.74 -10.57
N ASP A 476 22.07 4.27 -9.42
CA ASP A 476 20.65 4.17 -9.10
C ASP A 476 19.86 3.35 -10.14
N THR A 477 20.46 2.32 -10.73
CA THR A 477 19.77 1.40 -11.66
C THR A 477 20.18 -0.06 -11.49
N SER A 478 19.25 -0.96 -11.79
CA SER A 478 19.50 -2.40 -11.89
C SER A 478 19.82 -2.87 -13.31
N ALA A 479 20.00 -1.95 -14.26
CA ALA A 479 20.30 -2.24 -15.66
C ALA A 479 21.80 -2.36 -15.96
N THR A 480 22.65 -1.68 -15.20
CA THR A 480 24.11 -1.77 -15.30
C THR A 480 24.63 -2.76 -14.25
N SER A 481 25.90 -3.16 -14.36
CA SER A 481 26.54 -3.99 -13.33
C SER A 481 28.05 -3.94 -13.40
N ALA A 482 28.70 -4.29 -12.28
CA ALA A 482 30.13 -4.47 -12.18
C ALA A 482 30.48 -5.81 -11.50
N THR A 483 31.56 -6.45 -11.98
CA THR A 483 32.14 -7.63 -11.33
C THR A 483 33.28 -7.19 -10.43
N VAL A 484 33.20 -7.55 -9.15
CA VAL A 484 34.07 -7.02 -8.10
C VAL A 484 34.41 -8.11 -7.09
N GLU A 485 35.57 -7.97 -6.44
CA GLU A 485 35.92 -8.74 -5.23
C GLU A 485 35.79 -7.89 -3.96
N SER A 486 35.88 -6.56 -4.11
CA SER A 486 35.62 -5.59 -3.05
C SER A 486 35.09 -4.29 -3.66
N VAL A 487 34.29 -3.57 -2.88
CA VAL A 487 33.69 -2.28 -3.25
C VAL A 487 34.01 -1.28 -2.15
N GLU A 488 34.71 -0.19 -2.48
CA GLU A 488 34.78 0.97 -1.60
C GLU A 488 33.42 1.68 -1.63
N LEU A 489 32.88 2.01 -0.46
CA LEU A 489 31.55 2.60 -0.30
C LEU A 489 31.72 4.06 0.12
N PRO A 490 31.74 5.01 -0.84
CA PRO A 490 32.06 6.40 -0.57
C PRO A 490 30.90 7.10 0.17
N VAL A 491 31.16 7.50 1.41
CA VAL A 491 30.26 8.36 2.19
C VAL A 491 30.82 9.78 2.24
N SER A 492 29.96 10.80 2.15
CA SER A 492 30.39 12.21 2.11
C SER A 492 30.82 12.76 3.48
N SER A 493 30.43 12.10 4.57
CA SER A 493 30.72 12.50 5.95
C SER A 493 30.74 11.28 6.87
N ALA A 494 31.03 11.49 8.17
CA ALA A 494 30.87 10.43 9.15
C ALA A 494 29.41 9.94 9.18
N THR A 495 29.20 8.70 8.75
CA THR A 495 27.88 8.10 8.52
C THR A 495 27.69 6.91 9.44
N LYS A 496 26.47 6.71 9.94
CA LYS A 496 26.12 5.52 10.74
C LYS A 496 25.21 4.62 9.91
N GLY A 497 25.81 3.82 9.02
CA GLY A 497 25.08 2.82 8.26
C GLY A 497 24.42 1.79 9.17
N VAL A 498 23.10 1.64 9.05
CA VAL A 498 22.29 0.71 9.87
C VAL A 498 21.75 -0.46 9.07
N GLN A 499 21.58 -0.29 7.76
CA GLN A 499 21.27 -1.36 6.82
C GLN A 499 22.05 -1.11 5.52
N TYR A 500 22.22 -2.14 4.71
CA TYR A 500 22.74 -2.00 3.36
C TYR A 500 21.96 -2.92 2.42
N THR A 501 21.87 -2.53 1.16
CA THR A 501 21.27 -3.35 0.11
C THR A 501 22.35 -3.82 -0.85
N LEU A 502 22.16 -5.01 -1.42
CA LEU A 502 22.94 -5.52 -2.54
C LEU A 502 21.95 -5.92 -3.62
N THR A 503 22.12 -5.40 -4.82
CA THR A 503 21.35 -5.82 -6.00
C THR A 503 22.22 -6.72 -6.86
N SER A 504 21.82 -7.97 -7.05
CA SER A 504 22.55 -8.91 -7.92
C SER A 504 22.33 -8.57 -9.39
N ALA A 505 23.34 -8.71 -10.26
CA ALA A 505 23.09 -8.64 -11.72
C ALA A 505 22.30 -9.86 -12.22
N ALA A 506 22.69 -11.06 -11.75
CA ALA A 506 22.02 -12.33 -11.97
C ALA A 506 22.13 -13.19 -10.71
N ALA A 507 21.15 -14.06 -10.46
CA ALA A 507 21.07 -14.86 -9.24
C ALA A 507 22.27 -15.79 -9.06
N ASP A 508 22.80 -16.36 -10.15
CA ASP A 508 23.95 -17.27 -10.14
C ASP A 508 25.31 -16.54 -10.03
N LYS A 509 25.34 -15.23 -10.32
CA LYS A 509 26.51 -14.34 -10.17
C LYS A 509 26.52 -13.54 -8.87
N ALA A 510 25.47 -13.64 -8.07
CA ALA A 510 25.34 -12.90 -6.82
C ALA A 510 26.36 -13.36 -5.76
N PRO A 511 26.79 -12.47 -4.85
CA PRO A 511 27.73 -12.84 -3.81
C PRO A 511 27.12 -13.83 -2.83
N LYS A 512 27.92 -14.81 -2.40
CA LYS A 512 27.52 -15.86 -1.44
C LYS A 512 27.96 -15.57 0.00
N GLY A 513 28.85 -14.61 0.17
CA GLY A 513 29.34 -14.15 1.47
C GLY A 513 30.19 -12.89 1.32
N TRP A 514 30.27 -12.11 2.39
CA TRP A 514 31.00 -10.84 2.42
C TRP A 514 31.19 -10.35 3.85
N THR A 515 32.07 -9.35 4.00
CA THR A 515 32.27 -8.59 5.24
C THR A 515 32.10 -7.11 4.92
N LEU A 516 31.21 -6.43 5.64
CA LEU A 516 31.12 -4.98 5.63
C LEU A 516 32.07 -4.44 6.68
N GLN A 517 32.94 -3.51 6.28
CA GLN A 517 33.94 -2.90 7.16
C GLN A 517 33.74 -1.39 7.21
N GLY A 518 33.97 -0.80 8.38
CA GLY A 518 33.99 0.65 8.61
C GLY A 518 35.36 1.11 9.10
N SER A 519 35.76 2.31 8.71
CA SER A 519 37.01 2.95 9.14
C SER A 519 36.81 4.45 9.39
N THR A 520 37.50 4.98 10.40
CA THR A 520 37.52 6.43 10.70
C THR A 520 38.66 7.17 10.01
N ASP A 521 39.69 6.46 9.54
CA ASP A 521 40.92 7.02 8.95
C ASP A 521 41.31 6.38 7.60
N GLY A 522 40.71 5.24 7.24
CA GLY A 522 41.03 4.42 6.07
C GLY A 522 42.26 3.53 6.22
N LYS A 523 42.86 3.48 7.42
CA LYS A 523 44.02 2.64 7.74
C LYS A 523 43.58 1.46 8.59
N GLU A 524 42.83 1.73 9.64
CA GLU A 524 42.28 0.69 10.53
C GLU A 524 40.84 0.38 10.15
N TRP A 525 40.58 -0.87 9.78
CA TRP A 525 39.27 -1.35 9.37
C TRP A 525 38.66 -2.25 10.44
N LYS A 526 37.40 -1.99 10.77
CA LYS A 526 36.61 -2.79 11.72
C LYS A 526 35.48 -3.50 10.98
N ASP A 527 35.37 -4.81 11.18
CA ASP A 527 34.22 -5.59 10.72
C ASP A 527 32.96 -5.14 11.46
N VAL A 528 32.01 -4.56 10.73
CA VAL A 528 30.72 -4.11 11.27
C VAL A 528 29.59 -5.09 10.98
N ASP A 529 29.73 -5.90 9.93
CA ASP A 529 28.84 -7.01 9.62
C ASP A 529 29.57 -8.09 8.80
N ARG A 530 29.14 -9.36 8.93
CA ARG A 530 29.68 -10.49 8.17
C ARG A 530 28.56 -11.44 7.78
N ARG A 531 28.50 -11.80 6.50
CA ARG A 531 27.49 -12.70 5.93
C ARG A 531 28.15 -13.85 5.19
N SER A 532 27.52 -15.01 5.25
CA SER A 532 27.95 -16.23 4.55
C SER A 532 26.74 -17.07 4.19
N GLY A 533 26.89 -17.96 3.20
CA GLY A 533 25.83 -18.87 2.76
C GLY A 533 24.60 -18.14 2.22
N GLN A 534 24.78 -16.95 1.65
CA GLN A 534 23.69 -16.16 1.08
C GLN A 534 23.39 -16.62 -0.36
N SER A 535 22.13 -16.46 -0.76
CA SER A 535 21.66 -16.70 -2.11
C SER A 535 20.67 -15.63 -2.54
N PHE A 536 20.50 -15.46 -3.84
CA PHE A 536 19.50 -14.57 -4.43
C PHE A 536 18.52 -15.44 -5.20
N ALA A 537 17.23 -15.19 -5.01
CA ALA A 537 16.18 -16.04 -5.58
C ALA A 537 15.89 -15.69 -7.04
N TRP A 538 16.14 -14.43 -7.42
CA TRP A 538 15.83 -13.89 -8.75
C TRP A 538 17.00 -13.04 -9.26
N ASP A 539 17.10 -12.94 -10.59
CA ASP A 539 17.99 -11.99 -11.24
C ASP A 539 17.56 -10.56 -10.88
N LYS A 540 18.52 -9.62 -10.85
CA LYS A 540 18.25 -8.21 -10.53
C LYS A 540 17.54 -7.97 -9.20
N GLN A 541 17.64 -8.92 -8.26
CA GLN A 541 17.02 -8.80 -6.96
C GLN A 541 17.83 -7.90 -6.03
N THR A 542 17.20 -6.86 -5.50
CA THR A 542 17.69 -6.11 -4.34
C THR A 542 17.40 -6.87 -3.05
N ARG A 543 18.44 -7.28 -2.32
CA ARG A 543 18.32 -7.86 -0.97
C ARG A 543 18.85 -6.88 0.07
N VAL A 544 18.22 -6.87 1.24
CA VAL A 544 18.57 -5.98 2.36
C VAL A 544 19.14 -6.75 3.54
N PHE A 545 20.11 -6.15 4.22
CA PHE A 545 20.81 -6.72 5.36
C PHE A 545 20.98 -5.67 6.46
N SER A 546 20.77 -6.06 7.72
CA SER A 546 21.07 -5.18 8.85
C SER A 546 22.55 -5.15 9.15
N VAL A 547 23.09 -4.00 9.53
CA VAL A 547 24.47 -3.91 10.04
C VAL A 547 24.48 -4.46 11.47
N ALA A 548 25.25 -5.53 11.74
CA ALA A 548 25.26 -6.19 13.04
C ALA A 548 25.82 -5.31 14.17
N LYS A 549 26.84 -4.50 13.87
CA LYS A 549 27.50 -3.59 14.82
C LYS A 549 27.61 -2.19 14.21
N PRO A 550 26.49 -1.44 14.10
CA PRO A 550 26.50 -0.13 13.45
C PRO A 550 27.33 0.85 14.28
N GLY A 551 28.27 1.52 13.61
CA GLY A 551 29.09 2.60 14.16
C GLY A 551 29.16 3.77 13.18
N SER A 552 29.68 4.91 13.63
CA SER A 552 29.88 6.07 12.75
C SER A 552 31.28 6.02 12.15
N TYR A 553 31.36 5.98 10.83
CA TYR A 553 32.62 5.84 10.08
C TYR A 553 32.64 6.81 8.90
N THR A 554 33.85 7.26 8.51
CA THR A 554 34.08 8.16 7.37
C THR A 554 34.42 7.40 6.10
N LYS A 555 34.69 6.09 6.21
CA LYS A 555 34.90 5.19 5.09
C LYS A 555 34.23 3.85 5.36
N TYR A 556 33.64 3.27 4.33
CA TYR A 556 33.10 1.92 4.35
C TYR A 556 33.65 1.15 3.16
N ARG A 557 33.77 -0.17 3.30
CA ARG A 557 34.00 -1.06 2.17
C ARG A 557 33.32 -2.40 2.37
N LEU A 558 32.93 -3.00 1.27
CA LEU A 558 32.38 -4.35 1.19
C LEU A 558 33.45 -5.28 0.63
N VAL A 559 33.86 -6.29 1.38
CA VAL A 559 34.85 -7.29 0.94
C VAL A 559 34.12 -8.61 0.71
N LEU A 560 34.04 -9.04 -0.54
CA LEU A 560 33.29 -10.24 -0.94
C LEU A 560 34.14 -11.50 -0.74
N THR A 561 33.47 -12.62 -0.49
CA THR A 561 34.10 -13.94 -0.51
C THR A 561 34.23 -14.41 -1.97
N GLY A 562 35.24 -13.89 -2.66
CA GLY A 562 35.47 -14.12 -4.09
C GLY A 562 34.76 -13.10 -4.99
N SER A 563 34.96 -13.24 -6.29
CA SER A 563 34.38 -12.36 -7.30
C SER A 563 32.87 -12.60 -7.46
N ALA A 564 32.09 -11.52 -7.53
CA ALA A 564 30.66 -11.55 -7.82
C ALA A 564 30.24 -10.33 -8.66
N THR A 565 29.06 -10.41 -9.27
CA THR A 565 28.51 -9.33 -10.11
C THR A 565 27.30 -8.69 -9.45
N LEU A 566 27.42 -7.40 -9.15
CA LEU A 566 26.38 -6.58 -8.53
C LEU A 566 25.95 -5.48 -9.50
N ALA A 567 24.68 -5.10 -9.41
CA ALA A 567 24.09 -3.99 -10.15
C ALA A 567 24.01 -2.70 -9.31
N GLU A 568 23.89 -2.81 -7.98
CA GLU A 568 23.85 -1.64 -7.10
C GLU A 568 24.22 -2.05 -5.67
N VAL A 569 24.81 -1.13 -4.90
CA VAL A 569 25.02 -1.25 -3.45
C VAL A 569 24.57 0.04 -2.77
N GLU A 570 23.67 -0.02 -1.79
CA GLU A 570 23.30 1.13 -0.96
C GLU A 570 23.74 0.92 0.50
N LEU A 571 24.07 2.01 1.19
CA LEU A 571 24.27 2.05 2.64
C LEU A 571 23.24 2.99 3.27
N LEU A 572 22.24 2.43 3.94
CA LEU A 572 21.14 3.17 4.52
C LEU A 572 21.51 3.72 5.90
N SER A 573 21.38 5.03 6.08
CA SER A 573 21.69 5.75 7.33
C SER A 573 20.55 6.60 7.85
#